data_AF-A0A6A6IEX2-F1
#
_entry.id   AF-A0A6A6IEX2-F1
#
_cell.length_a   1.000
_cell.length_b   1.000
_cell.length_c   1.000
_cell.angle_alpha   90.00
_cell.angle_beta   90.00
_cell.angle_gamma   90.00
#
_symmetry.space_group_name_H-M   'P 1'
#
loop_
_entity.id
_entity.type
_entity.pdbx_description
1 polymer ?
#
loop_
_entity_poly.entity_id
_entity_poly.type
_entity_poly.pdbx_seq_one_letter_code
_entity_poly.pdbx_strand_id
1 'polypeptide(L)'
;MSPQPRYARATAASAARSSPKSPKVQEDATTPKKLKRPSTLPSPKFRAEYHDSGPFTLKPENPKKACRLATLPPEIRLLIFEHVLRVCPTVYIPQHGARVACRGKQLWPALLRVSRLVRQEAAYVFYMQTTFICAIHDLSFKAIKYWVELLPAAHRTFLARNTNLRLDLRIEMREWVRASLAQSWIATERFGNMYSIRREKHRLHFISFCKLADWFLWCGKPANVKMKWNYAVEITAWSWSGWPSRAALIQQFLDVCLLPFSFPCVHQAWVRERRQSEMKKEALNMLDGLDGIFQGSSRAEKATWEGEWNRKVEILRRFLGKW
;
A
#
# COMPACT_ATOMS: atom_id res chain seq x y z
N MET A 1 38.84 -6.95 48.26
CA MET A 1 38.13 -5.68 48.56
C MET A 1 38.08 -4.87 47.28
N SER A 2 36.91 -4.77 46.65
CA SER A 2 36.69 -3.99 45.42
C SER A 2 35.59 -2.97 45.69
N PRO A 3 35.73 -1.68 45.33
CA PRO A 3 34.70 -0.69 45.62
C PRO A 3 33.55 -0.79 44.61
N GLN A 4 32.31 -0.76 45.11
CA GLN A 4 31.12 -0.59 44.26
C GLN A 4 31.04 0.85 43.72
N PRO A 5 30.65 1.05 42.45
CA PRO A 5 30.47 2.38 41.89
C PRO A 5 29.17 3.04 42.39
N ARG A 6 29.31 4.27 42.88
CA ARG A 6 28.22 5.15 43.37
C ARG A 6 27.49 5.85 42.21
N TYR A 7 26.58 5.16 41.53
CA TYR A 7 25.66 5.81 40.59
C TYR A 7 24.23 5.25 40.71
N ALA A 8 23.59 5.49 41.85
CA ALA A 8 22.14 5.37 41.99
C ALA A 8 21.67 6.20 43.18
N ARG A 9 21.79 7.54 43.09
CA ARG A 9 21.09 8.44 44.00
C ARG A 9 19.93 9.07 43.24
N ALA A 10 18.72 8.59 43.53
CA ALA A 10 17.49 9.18 43.02
C ALA A 10 17.41 10.64 43.51
N THR A 11 17.21 11.58 42.58
CA THR A 11 17.04 13.00 42.88
C THR A 11 15.60 13.27 43.32
N ALA A 12 15.43 14.19 44.29
CA ALA A 12 14.16 14.53 44.94
C ALA A 12 13.07 15.13 44.01
N ALA A 13 13.30 15.20 42.70
CA ALA A 13 12.36 15.73 41.71
C ALA A 13 11.25 14.75 41.32
N SER A 14 11.29 13.49 41.77
CA SER A 14 10.32 12.45 41.41
C SER A 14 9.10 12.35 42.34
N ALA A 15 9.04 13.16 43.41
CA ALA A 15 7.98 13.07 44.43
C ALA A 15 6.77 14.02 44.23
N ALA A 16 6.75 14.84 43.18
CA ALA A 16 5.75 15.91 43.01
C ALA A 16 4.73 15.71 41.87
N ARG A 17 4.24 14.47 41.68
CA ARG A 17 3.06 14.20 40.82
C ARG A 17 2.00 13.39 41.57
N SER A 18 1.51 13.97 42.66
CA SER A 18 0.24 13.59 43.27
C SER A 18 -0.88 14.44 42.65
N SER A 19 -1.61 13.88 41.68
CA SER A 19 -2.85 14.48 41.19
C SER A 19 -3.93 14.39 42.26
N PRO A 20 -4.69 15.46 42.54
CA PRO A 20 -5.78 15.42 43.51
C PRO A 20 -6.94 14.56 42.99
N LYS A 21 -7.41 13.63 43.83
CA LYS A 21 -8.66 12.89 43.64
C LYS A 21 -9.83 13.86 43.77
N SER A 22 -10.59 14.05 42.68
CA SER A 22 -11.86 14.77 42.73
C SER A 22 -12.92 14.00 43.54
N PRO A 23 -13.86 14.70 44.21
CA PRO A 23 -14.88 14.07 45.05
C PRO A 23 -15.95 13.36 44.22
N LYS A 24 -16.46 12.24 44.74
CA LYS A 24 -17.69 11.59 44.27
C LYS A 24 -18.88 12.52 44.52
N VAL A 25 -19.53 12.97 43.45
CA VAL A 25 -20.89 13.48 43.49
C VAL A 25 -21.80 12.35 43.00
N GLN A 26 -22.66 11.90 43.90
CA GLN A 26 -23.83 11.06 43.65
C GLN A 26 -24.95 11.99 43.21
N GLU A 27 -25.55 11.76 42.05
CA GLU A 27 -26.92 12.22 41.76
C GLU A 27 -27.50 11.45 40.57
N ASP A 28 -28.65 10.81 40.83
CA ASP A 28 -29.53 10.16 39.88
C ASP A 28 -30.21 11.19 38.97
N ALA A 29 -30.22 10.97 37.65
CA ALA A 29 -31.34 11.27 36.75
C ALA A 29 -30.97 10.97 35.28
N THR A 30 -31.72 10.05 34.68
CA THR A 30 -32.05 9.88 33.25
C THR A 30 -31.22 10.69 32.23
N THR A 31 -30.18 10.06 31.66
CA THR A 31 -29.49 10.59 30.48
C THR A 31 -30.35 10.43 29.21
N PRO A 32 -30.58 11.50 28.42
CA PRO A 32 -31.23 11.38 27.13
C PRO A 32 -30.31 10.62 26.16
N LYS A 33 -30.90 9.75 25.33
CA LYS A 33 -30.23 9.00 24.25
C LYS A 33 -29.37 9.96 23.43
N LYS A 34 -28.06 9.89 23.68
CA LYS A 34 -27.02 10.61 22.95
C LYS A 34 -27.12 10.20 21.48
N LEU A 35 -27.73 11.07 20.67
CA LEU A 35 -27.73 10.93 19.22
C LEU A 35 -26.27 10.74 18.78
N LYS A 36 -25.95 9.54 18.28
CA LYS A 36 -24.65 9.24 17.69
C LYS A 36 -24.52 10.12 16.46
N ARG A 37 -23.92 11.31 16.64
CA ARG A 37 -23.49 12.17 15.54
C ARG A 37 -22.59 11.31 14.65
N PRO A 38 -22.93 11.05 13.39
CA PRO A 38 -22.01 10.37 12.50
C PRO A 38 -20.77 11.26 12.40
N SER A 39 -19.66 10.83 13.01
CA SER A 39 -18.43 11.60 12.95
C SER A 39 -17.78 11.34 11.60
N THR A 40 -18.18 12.12 10.60
CA THR A 40 -17.39 12.39 9.38
C THR A 40 -16.14 13.21 9.70
N LEU A 41 -15.88 13.51 10.97
CA LEU A 41 -14.72 14.27 11.41
C LEU A 41 -13.43 13.44 11.31
N PRO A 42 -12.29 14.06 10.97
CA PRO A 42 -10.98 13.41 10.93
C PRO A 42 -10.68 12.63 12.22
N SER A 43 -9.95 11.52 12.11
CA SER A 43 -9.68 10.66 13.26
C SER A 43 -9.13 11.46 14.46
N PRO A 44 -9.50 11.14 15.71
CA PRO A 44 -9.00 11.84 16.90
C PRO A 44 -7.47 11.93 16.99
N LYS A 45 -6.76 10.96 16.39
CA LYS A 45 -5.28 10.96 16.31
C LYS A 45 -4.74 12.05 15.39
N PHE A 46 -5.41 12.29 14.25
CA PHE A 46 -5.02 13.40 13.38
C PHE A 46 -5.22 14.73 14.09
N ARG A 47 -6.33 14.90 14.82
CA ARG A 47 -6.56 16.08 15.66
C ARG A 47 -5.46 16.28 16.70
N ALA A 48 -5.10 15.24 17.46
CA ALA A 48 -4.03 15.33 18.45
C ALA A 48 -2.68 15.71 17.82
N GLU A 49 -2.28 15.04 16.72
CA GLU A 49 -1.03 15.34 15.98
C GLU A 49 -1.01 16.78 15.42
N TYR A 50 -2.16 17.33 15.01
CA TYR A 50 -2.26 18.68 14.42
C TYR A 50 -2.45 19.80 15.46
N HIS A 51 -3.12 19.55 16.60
CA HIS A 51 -3.38 20.57 17.61
C HIS A 51 -2.19 20.83 18.54
N ASP A 52 -1.30 19.86 18.74
CA ASP A 52 -0.11 20.04 19.60
C ASP A 52 0.94 21.00 19.01
N SER A 53 0.83 21.36 17.73
CA SER A 53 1.77 22.28 17.05
C SER A 53 1.31 23.74 17.03
N GLY A 54 0.28 24.07 17.81
CA GLY A 54 -0.26 25.43 17.94
C GLY A 54 -1.24 25.80 16.82
N PRO A 55 -1.93 26.96 16.94
CA PRO A 55 -2.88 27.40 15.93
C PRO A 55 -2.13 27.73 14.63
N PHE A 56 -2.13 26.79 13.69
CA PHE A 56 -1.63 27.02 12.34
C PHE A 56 -2.52 28.03 11.61
N THR A 57 -2.17 29.31 11.72
CA THR A 57 -2.76 30.37 10.93
C THR A 57 -2.15 30.32 9.54
N LEU A 58 -2.98 30.11 8.52
CA LEU A 58 -2.59 30.29 7.12
C LEU A 58 -2.11 31.73 6.95
N LYS A 59 -0.82 31.91 6.64
CA LYS A 59 -0.26 33.24 6.32
C LYS A 59 -0.49 33.50 4.83
N PRO A 60 -1.39 34.41 4.43
CA PRO A 60 -1.53 34.78 3.03
C PRO A 60 -0.26 35.48 2.55
N GLU A 61 0.06 35.32 1.27
CA GLU A 61 1.23 35.95 0.64
C GLU A 61 1.17 37.48 0.75
N ASN A 62 -0.02 38.06 0.60
CA ASN A 62 -0.26 39.47 0.89
C ASN A 62 -1.12 39.60 2.16
N PRO A 63 -0.53 40.03 3.30
CA PRO A 63 -1.27 40.19 4.55
C PRO A 63 -2.34 41.29 4.51
N LYS A 64 -2.25 42.22 3.55
CA LYS A 64 -3.23 43.30 3.37
C LYS A 64 -4.49 42.85 2.64
N LYS A 65 -4.46 41.68 1.97
CA LYS A 65 -5.63 41.13 1.27
C LYS A 65 -6.32 40.09 2.16
N ALA A 66 -7.62 40.23 2.34
CA ALA A 66 -8.42 39.28 3.10
C ALA A 66 -8.41 37.89 2.42
N CYS A 67 -7.87 36.88 3.10
CA CYS A 67 -7.95 35.49 2.66
C CYS A 67 -8.98 34.76 3.53
N ARG A 68 -10.23 34.67 3.06
CA ARG A 68 -11.31 34.04 3.84
C ARG A 68 -11.04 32.57 4.16
N LEU A 69 -10.33 31.85 3.28
CA LEU A 69 -9.92 30.48 3.57
C LEU A 69 -8.93 30.40 4.74
N ALA A 70 -8.06 31.41 4.89
CA ALA A 70 -7.05 31.45 5.94
C ALA A 70 -7.63 31.67 7.34
N THR A 71 -8.76 32.35 7.43
CA THR A 71 -9.45 32.64 8.69
C THR A 71 -10.32 31.49 9.18
N LEU A 72 -10.61 30.50 8.34
CA LEU A 72 -11.43 29.35 8.73
C LEU A 72 -10.67 28.43 9.69
N PRO A 73 -11.33 27.82 10.69
CA PRO A 73 -10.74 26.73 11.46
C PRO A 73 -10.31 25.55 10.57
N PRO A 74 -9.25 24.80 10.94
CA PRO A 74 -8.77 23.65 10.16
C PRO A 74 -9.87 22.64 9.84
N GLU A 75 -10.81 22.42 10.76
CA GLU A 75 -11.92 21.47 10.58
C GLU A 75 -12.81 21.87 9.40
N ILE A 76 -13.09 23.16 9.25
CA ILE A 76 -13.91 23.67 8.14
C ILE A 76 -13.12 23.60 6.84
N ARG A 77 -11.81 23.90 6.87
CA ARG A 77 -10.95 23.75 5.68
C ARG A 77 -10.88 22.31 5.19
N LEU A 78 -10.75 21.34 6.11
CA LEU A 78 -10.75 19.93 5.78
C LEU A 78 -12.08 19.49 5.16
N LEU A 79 -13.23 19.94 5.68
CA LEU A 79 -14.53 19.66 5.05
C LEU A 79 -14.63 20.25 3.63
N ILE A 80 -14.08 21.44 3.41
CA ILE A 80 -13.99 22.04 2.06
C ILE A 80 -13.09 21.16 1.17
N PHE A 81 -11.92 20.74 1.64
CA PHE A 81 -11.01 19.90 0.86
C PHE A 81 -11.60 18.53 0.56
N GLU A 82 -12.30 17.90 1.50
CA GLU A 82 -13.04 16.66 1.28
C GLU A 82 -14.09 16.84 0.18
N HIS A 83 -14.87 17.92 0.25
CA HIS A 83 -15.88 18.20 -0.78
C HIS A 83 -15.24 18.39 -2.17
N VAL A 84 -14.17 19.18 -2.26
CA VAL A 84 -13.49 19.47 -3.55
C VAL A 84 -12.77 18.24 -4.10
N LEU A 85 -12.08 17.47 -3.26
CA LEU A 85 -11.27 16.33 -3.69
C LEU A 85 -12.10 15.08 -3.97
N ARG A 86 -13.29 14.95 -3.37
CA ARG A 86 -14.21 13.83 -3.63
C ARG A 86 -14.71 13.77 -5.08
N VAL A 87 -14.66 14.88 -5.81
CA VAL A 87 -15.04 14.94 -7.23
C VAL A 87 -14.12 14.09 -8.12
N CYS A 88 -12.91 13.76 -7.67
CA CYS A 88 -11.99 12.84 -8.36
C CYS A 88 -11.83 11.54 -7.56
N PRO A 89 -12.77 10.57 -7.68
CA PRO A 89 -12.79 9.39 -6.82
C PRO A 89 -11.61 8.44 -7.06
N THR A 90 -11.07 8.45 -8.28
CA THR A 90 -10.07 7.47 -8.73
C THR A 90 -8.96 8.15 -9.51
N VAL A 91 -7.72 7.89 -9.10
CA VAL A 91 -6.50 8.38 -9.76
C VAL A 91 -5.73 7.18 -10.32
N TYR A 92 -5.49 7.19 -11.63
CA TYR A 92 -4.68 6.18 -12.29
C TYR A 92 -3.20 6.59 -12.28
N ILE A 93 -2.35 5.73 -11.75
CA ILE A 93 -0.90 5.93 -11.70
C ILE A 93 -0.32 5.52 -13.05
N PRO A 94 0.35 6.44 -13.78
CA PRO A 94 0.88 6.16 -15.11
C PRO A 94 2.05 5.18 -15.05
N GLN A 95 2.14 4.29 -16.03
CA GLN A 95 3.14 3.21 -16.08
C GLN A 95 4.53 3.68 -16.52
N HIS A 96 4.60 4.72 -17.35
CA HIS A 96 5.86 5.22 -17.85
C HIS A 96 6.35 6.38 -16.99
N GLY A 97 7.38 6.09 -16.17
CA GLY A 97 8.13 7.11 -15.46
C GLY A 97 8.56 8.23 -16.43
N ALA A 98 8.17 9.46 -16.09
CA ALA A 98 8.80 10.69 -16.52
C ALA A 98 8.52 11.31 -17.92
N ARG A 99 7.78 10.73 -18.87
CA ARG A 99 7.43 11.46 -20.13
C ARG A 99 5.96 11.79 -20.33
N VAL A 100 5.06 11.08 -19.66
CA VAL A 100 3.68 11.55 -19.44
C VAL A 100 3.56 12.04 -18.00
N ALA A 101 4.53 12.85 -17.57
CA ALA A 101 4.15 13.94 -16.70
C ALA A 101 3.10 14.71 -17.48
N CYS A 102 1.81 14.48 -17.19
CA CYS A 102 0.69 15.16 -17.81
C CYS A 102 0.88 16.67 -17.66
N ARG A 103 1.69 17.34 -18.51
CA ARG A 103 2.03 18.77 -18.46
C ARG A 103 1.85 19.39 -17.07
N GLY A 104 2.48 18.79 -16.05
CA GLY A 104 2.35 19.16 -14.66
C GLY A 104 0.94 19.35 -14.07
N LYS A 105 -0.19 18.79 -14.55
CA LYS A 105 -1.54 19.16 -14.07
C LYS A 105 -2.50 18.04 -13.61
N GLN A 106 -2.30 16.76 -13.95
CA GLN A 106 -3.38 15.76 -13.72
C GLN A 106 -3.26 14.83 -12.49
N LEU A 107 -2.06 14.46 -12.01
CA LEU A 107 -1.97 13.55 -10.85
C LEU A 107 -2.18 14.25 -9.51
N TRP A 108 -1.84 15.53 -9.43
CA TRP A 108 -1.84 16.29 -8.19
C TRP A 108 -2.94 17.34 -8.23
N PRO A 109 -3.91 17.31 -7.31
CA PRO A 109 -4.87 18.39 -7.16
C PRO A 109 -4.15 19.73 -7.01
N ALA A 110 -4.68 20.79 -7.63
CA ALA A 110 -4.12 22.13 -7.53
C ALA A 110 -3.96 22.60 -6.07
N LEU A 111 -4.82 22.11 -5.17
CA LEU A 111 -4.76 22.35 -3.72
C LEU A 111 -3.40 21.97 -3.11
N LEU A 112 -2.71 20.94 -3.62
CA LEU A 112 -1.39 20.55 -3.11
C LEU A 112 -0.28 21.56 -3.44
N ARG A 113 -0.58 22.63 -4.20
CA ARG A 113 0.39 23.62 -4.66
C ARG A 113 0.19 25.02 -4.09
N VAL A 114 -0.85 25.23 -3.29
CA VAL A 114 -1.25 26.57 -2.81
C VAL A 114 -0.28 27.10 -1.76
N SER A 115 -0.26 26.51 -0.57
CA SER A 115 0.65 26.89 0.52
C SER A 115 1.10 25.65 1.26
N ARG A 116 2.12 25.76 2.12
CA ARG A 116 2.62 24.62 2.91
C ARG A 116 1.51 23.98 3.75
N LEU A 117 0.69 24.80 4.40
CA LEU A 117 -0.37 24.35 5.30
C LEU A 117 -1.57 23.77 4.52
N VAL A 118 -2.04 24.44 3.46
CA VAL A 118 -3.08 23.88 2.59
C VAL A 118 -2.61 22.56 1.99
N ARG A 119 -1.34 22.49 1.54
CA ARG A 119 -0.75 21.26 1.01
C ARG A 119 -0.81 20.12 2.02
N GLN A 120 -0.46 20.35 3.29
CA GLN A 120 -0.48 19.31 4.32
C GLN A 120 -1.90 18.82 4.62
N GLU A 121 -2.85 19.74 4.80
CA GLU A 121 -4.25 19.42 5.06
C GLU A 121 -4.92 18.71 3.87
N ALA A 122 -4.73 19.24 2.66
CA ALA A 122 -5.26 18.62 1.45
C ALA A 122 -4.56 17.29 1.12
N ALA A 123 -3.27 17.15 1.42
CA ALA A 123 -2.56 15.87 1.26
C ALA A 123 -3.13 14.81 2.19
N TYR A 124 -3.42 15.15 3.45
CA TYR A 124 -4.06 14.22 4.38
C TYR A 124 -5.35 13.65 3.79
N VAL A 125 -6.23 14.52 3.29
CA VAL A 125 -7.50 14.11 2.67
C VAL A 125 -7.24 13.28 1.40
N PHE A 126 -6.45 13.81 0.47
CA PHE A 126 -6.18 13.20 -0.82
C PHE A 126 -5.55 11.80 -0.69
N TYR A 127 -4.42 11.69 0.00
CA TYR A 127 -3.73 10.40 0.08
C TYR A 127 -4.40 9.40 0.99
N MET A 128 -5.28 9.78 1.92
CA MET A 128 -5.99 8.80 2.76
C MET A 128 -7.28 8.28 2.12
N GLN A 129 -7.98 9.11 1.33
CA GLN A 129 -9.33 8.79 0.87
C GLN A 129 -9.39 8.42 -0.62
N THR A 130 -8.53 8.99 -1.45
CA THR A 130 -8.56 8.76 -2.91
C THR A 130 -8.23 7.31 -3.24
N THR A 131 -8.95 6.76 -4.22
CA THR A 131 -8.63 5.45 -4.79
C THR A 131 -7.48 5.61 -5.78
N PHE A 132 -6.37 4.91 -5.55
CA PHE A 132 -5.25 4.91 -6.49
C PHE A 132 -5.18 3.57 -7.18
N ILE A 133 -5.21 3.58 -8.51
CA ILE A 133 -5.13 2.37 -9.33
C ILE A 133 -3.81 2.41 -10.10
N CYS A 134 -3.00 1.36 -9.97
CA CYS A 134 -1.83 1.16 -10.80
C CYS A 134 -1.97 -0.16 -11.55
N ALA A 135 -2.00 -0.10 -12.88
CA ALA A 135 -1.97 -1.30 -13.69
C ALA A 135 -0.52 -1.83 -13.78
N ILE A 136 -0.35 -3.13 -13.55
CA ILE A 136 0.93 -3.85 -13.52
C ILE A 136 0.97 -4.80 -14.73
N HIS A 137 1.91 -4.55 -15.64
CA HIS A 137 2.22 -5.45 -16.77
C HIS A 137 3.52 -6.19 -16.48
N ASP A 138 3.61 -7.45 -16.89
CA ASP A 138 4.82 -8.28 -16.80
C ASP A 138 5.49 -8.30 -15.42
N LEU A 139 4.69 -8.20 -14.35
CA LEU A 139 5.17 -8.07 -12.97
C LEU A 139 6.14 -6.90 -12.78
N SER A 140 6.00 -5.84 -13.57
CA SER A 140 6.81 -4.62 -13.48
C SER A 140 6.16 -3.64 -12.51
N PHE A 141 6.74 -3.55 -11.31
CA PHE A 141 6.30 -2.62 -10.27
C PHE A 141 7.05 -1.28 -10.32
N LYS A 142 7.83 -1.01 -11.38
CA LYS A 142 8.67 0.19 -11.47
C LYS A 142 7.87 1.49 -11.34
N ALA A 143 6.70 1.55 -11.97
CA ALA A 143 5.84 2.72 -11.95
C ALA A 143 5.36 3.08 -10.54
N ILE A 144 4.81 2.10 -9.82
CA ILE A 144 4.32 2.31 -8.45
C ILE A 144 5.47 2.60 -7.49
N LYS A 145 6.60 1.90 -7.60
CA LYS A 145 7.80 2.15 -6.78
C LYS A 145 8.28 3.59 -6.95
N TYR A 146 8.45 4.02 -8.21
CA TYR A 146 8.88 5.37 -8.54
C TYR A 146 7.89 6.43 -8.03
N TRP A 147 6.58 6.24 -8.25
CA TRP A 147 5.57 7.18 -7.77
C TRP A 147 5.59 7.33 -6.25
N VAL A 148 5.70 6.23 -5.51
CA VAL A 148 5.81 6.28 -4.04
C VAL A 148 7.10 6.97 -3.59
N GLU A 149 8.22 6.70 -4.25
CA GLU A 149 9.52 7.29 -3.92
C GLU A 149 9.57 8.81 -4.17
N LEU A 150 8.79 9.32 -5.13
CA LEU A 150 8.63 10.75 -5.36
C LEU A 150 7.80 11.47 -4.28
N LEU A 151 7.07 10.74 -3.43
CA LEU A 151 6.24 11.36 -2.41
C LEU A 151 7.08 11.88 -1.23
N PRO A 152 6.83 13.12 -0.77
CA PRO A 152 7.36 13.60 0.50
C PRO A 152 7.06 12.61 1.64
N ALA A 153 7.98 12.48 2.58
CA ALA A 153 7.86 11.52 3.68
C ALA A 153 6.52 11.64 4.43
N ALA A 154 6.08 12.86 4.73
CA ALA A 154 4.78 13.12 5.35
C ALA A 154 3.60 12.57 4.53
N HIS A 155 3.62 12.73 3.21
CA HIS A 155 2.54 12.23 2.33
C HIS A 155 2.52 10.71 2.27
N ARG A 156 3.69 10.06 2.31
CA ARG A 156 3.77 8.59 2.41
C ARG A 156 3.12 8.05 3.68
N THR A 157 3.18 8.79 4.80
CA THR A 157 2.51 8.37 6.04
C THR A 157 0.98 8.39 5.91
N PHE A 158 0.43 9.35 5.15
CA PHE A 158 -1.00 9.40 4.84
C PHE A 158 -1.38 8.27 3.88
N LEU A 159 -0.59 8.07 2.84
CA LEU A 159 -0.77 6.98 1.89
C LEU A 159 -0.76 5.60 2.57
N ALA A 160 0.12 5.40 3.56
CA ALA A 160 0.16 4.16 4.34
C ALA A 160 -1.12 3.88 5.14
N ARG A 161 -1.94 4.90 5.43
CA ARG A 161 -3.23 4.73 6.10
C ARG A 161 -4.37 4.50 5.09
N ASN A 162 -4.12 4.65 3.79
CA ASN A 162 -5.10 4.45 2.73
C ASN A 162 -5.39 2.96 2.53
N THR A 163 -6.67 2.61 2.42
CA THR A 163 -7.16 1.25 2.15
C THR A 163 -7.57 1.04 0.69
N ASN A 164 -7.50 2.07 -0.13
CA ASN A 164 -7.99 2.13 -1.51
C ASN A 164 -6.83 2.18 -2.53
N LEU A 165 -5.66 1.62 -2.16
CA LEU A 165 -4.56 1.39 -3.11
C LEU A 165 -4.77 0.06 -3.81
N ARG A 166 -4.98 0.10 -5.12
CA ARG A 166 -5.29 -1.06 -5.93
C ARG A 166 -4.23 -1.26 -7.02
N LEU A 167 -3.72 -2.48 -7.11
CA LEU A 167 -2.79 -2.92 -8.13
C LEU A 167 -3.54 -3.86 -9.07
N ASP A 168 -3.79 -3.41 -10.29
CA ASP A 168 -4.46 -4.20 -11.32
C ASP A 168 -3.41 -5.02 -12.09
N LEU A 169 -3.32 -6.31 -11.76
CA LEU A 169 -2.44 -7.26 -12.42
C LEU A 169 -3.03 -7.59 -13.79
N ARG A 170 -2.31 -7.22 -14.85
CA ARG A 170 -2.70 -7.50 -16.24
C ARG A 170 -1.96 -8.75 -16.71
N ILE A 171 -2.75 -9.78 -16.98
CA ILE A 171 -2.27 -11.12 -17.32
C ILE A 171 -2.36 -11.27 -18.84
N GLU A 172 -1.24 -11.03 -19.52
CA GLU A 172 -1.14 -11.14 -20.97
C GLU A 172 -0.58 -12.51 -21.35
N MET A 173 -1.47 -13.42 -21.75
CA MET A 173 -1.11 -14.83 -21.97
C MET A 173 -0.01 -15.10 -23.01
N ARG A 174 0.25 -14.15 -23.92
CA ARG A 174 1.13 -14.37 -25.08
C ARG A 174 2.48 -13.66 -24.99
N GLU A 175 2.63 -12.66 -24.12
CA GLU A 175 3.78 -11.74 -24.17
C GLU A 175 4.72 -11.78 -22.96
N TRP A 176 4.32 -12.48 -21.89
CA TRP A 176 5.15 -12.63 -20.68
C TRP A 176 6.54 -13.22 -20.94
N VAL A 177 6.71 -13.92 -22.05
CA VAL A 177 7.94 -14.60 -22.47
C VAL A 177 8.82 -13.73 -23.38
N ARG A 178 8.28 -12.66 -23.97
CA ARG A 178 8.99 -11.88 -25.02
C ARG A 178 9.49 -10.50 -24.60
N ALA A 179 8.96 -9.90 -23.53
CA ALA A 179 9.58 -8.71 -22.95
C ALA A 179 11.06 -9.04 -22.66
N SER A 180 11.98 -8.32 -23.31
CA SER A 180 13.30 -8.87 -23.64
C SER A 180 13.99 -9.49 -22.44
N LEU A 181 14.49 -10.73 -22.60
CA LEU A 181 15.33 -11.39 -21.59
C LEU A 181 16.44 -10.45 -21.10
N ALA A 182 16.95 -9.58 -21.98
CA ALA A 182 17.91 -8.54 -21.65
C ALA A 182 17.45 -7.60 -20.53
N GLN A 183 16.19 -7.17 -20.49
CA GLN A 183 15.66 -6.35 -19.39
C GLN A 183 15.37 -7.16 -18.12
N SER A 184 15.07 -8.45 -18.27
CA SER A 184 14.81 -9.34 -17.13
C SER A 184 16.06 -9.62 -16.31
N TRP A 185 17.26 -9.54 -16.91
CA TRP A 185 18.53 -9.71 -16.20
C TRP A 185 18.64 -8.81 -14.96
N ILE A 186 18.30 -7.52 -15.09
CA ILE A 186 18.39 -6.53 -14.00
C ILE A 186 17.54 -6.94 -12.80
N ALA A 187 16.37 -7.54 -13.04
CA ALA A 187 15.50 -8.02 -11.96
C ALA A 187 16.05 -9.29 -11.29
N THR A 188 16.84 -10.09 -12.01
CA THR A 188 17.36 -11.38 -11.53
C THR A 188 18.72 -11.29 -10.84
N GLU A 189 19.52 -10.25 -11.15
CA GLU A 189 20.92 -10.12 -10.70
C GLU A 189 21.10 -10.36 -9.20
N ARG A 190 20.18 -9.82 -8.40
CA ARG A 190 20.19 -9.97 -6.94
C ARG A 190 20.02 -11.41 -6.46
N PHE A 191 19.29 -12.24 -7.18
CA PHE A 191 18.89 -13.58 -6.73
C PHE A 191 19.72 -14.69 -7.40
N GLY A 192 20.40 -14.38 -8.51
CA GLY A 192 21.29 -15.30 -9.20
C GLY A 192 21.35 -15.07 -10.71
N ASN A 193 22.15 -15.89 -11.38
CA ASN A 193 22.35 -15.81 -12.82
C ASN A 193 21.30 -16.63 -13.57
N MET A 194 20.35 -15.99 -14.26
CA MET A 194 19.31 -16.72 -15.02
C MET A 194 19.89 -17.61 -16.13
N TYR A 195 21.07 -17.28 -16.67
CA TYR A 195 21.71 -18.06 -17.74
C TYR A 195 22.28 -19.39 -17.23
N SER A 196 22.45 -19.55 -15.92
CA SER A 196 22.84 -20.83 -15.32
C SER A 196 21.70 -21.88 -15.36
N ILE A 197 20.46 -21.44 -15.59
CA ILE A 197 19.28 -22.30 -15.60
C ILE A 197 19.05 -22.83 -17.03
N ARG A 198 19.38 -24.10 -17.25
CA ARG A 198 19.36 -24.73 -18.58
C ARG A 198 17.96 -24.72 -19.24
N ARG A 199 16.93 -25.13 -18.50
CA ARG A 199 15.57 -25.27 -19.03
C ARG A 199 14.85 -23.93 -19.11
N GLU A 200 14.28 -23.61 -20.27
CA GLU A 200 13.55 -22.35 -20.50
C GLU A 200 12.37 -22.15 -19.54
N LYS A 201 11.55 -23.18 -19.33
CA LYS A 201 10.45 -23.13 -18.34
C LYS A 201 10.94 -22.76 -16.93
N HIS A 202 12.09 -23.30 -16.51
CA HIS A 202 12.68 -22.97 -15.21
C HIS A 202 13.24 -21.54 -15.18
N ARG A 203 13.77 -21.04 -16.30
CA ARG A 203 14.17 -19.63 -16.43
C ARG A 203 12.98 -18.70 -16.24
N LEU A 204 11.83 -19.02 -16.83
CA LEU A 204 10.59 -18.24 -16.65
C LEU A 204 10.13 -18.26 -15.19
N HIS A 205 10.09 -19.42 -14.54
CA HIS A 205 9.77 -19.52 -13.10
C HIS A 205 10.73 -18.66 -12.26
N PHE A 206 12.02 -18.69 -12.58
CA PHE A 206 13.03 -17.91 -11.87
C PHE A 206 12.85 -16.40 -12.07
N ILE A 207 12.55 -15.94 -13.30
CA ILE A 207 12.27 -14.53 -13.58
C ILE A 207 11.02 -14.06 -12.82
N SER A 208 9.93 -14.82 -12.87
CA SER A 208 8.71 -14.53 -12.11
C SER A 208 8.98 -14.41 -10.62
N PHE A 209 9.72 -15.39 -10.07
CA PHE A 209 10.17 -15.39 -8.68
C PHE A 209 10.95 -14.10 -8.36
N CYS A 210 11.95 -13.75 -9.16
CA CYS A 210 12.80 -12.59 -8.89
C CYS A 210 12.00 -11.27 -8.89
N LYS A 211 11.11 -11.09 -9.86
CA LYS A 211 10.28 -9.88 -9.96
C LYS A 211 9.33 -9.74 -8.77
N LEU A 212 8.66 -10.82 -8.36
CA LEU A 212 7.79 -10.81 -7.19
C LEU A 212 8.57 -10.68 -5.88
N ALA A 213 9.70 -11.36 -5.74
CA ALA A 213 10.55 -11.24 -4.56
C ALA A 213 11.08 -9.80 -4.40
N ASP A 214 11.53 -9.16 -5.48
CA ASP A 214 11.91 -7.73 -5.46
C ASP A 214 10.73 -6.81 -5.09
N TRP A 215 9.52 -7.12 -5.52
CA TRP A 215 8.32 -6.41 -5.07
C TRP A 215 8.06 -6.60 -3.58
N PHE A 216 8.03 -7.84 -3.09
CA PHE A 216 7.75 -8.14 -1.68
C PHE A 216 8.82 -7.55 -0.74
N LEU A 217 10.10 -7.65 -1.09
CA LEU A 217 11.18 -7.02 -0.34
C LEU A 217 11.06 -5.49 -0.32
N TRP A 218 10.61 -4.88 -1.42
CA TRP A 218 10.38 -3.44 -1.47
C TRP A 218 9.21 -3.02 -0.58
N CYS A 219 8.13 -3.81 -0.54
CA CYS A 219 7.01 -3.60 0.37
C CYS A 219 7.41 -3.80 1.84
N GLY A 220 8.30 -4.76 2.12
CA GLY A 220 8.83 -5.04 3.46
C GLY A 220 9.75 -3.95 4.03
N LYS A 221 10.21 -2.99 3.21
CA LYS A 221 11.03 -1.87 3.70
C LYS A 221 10.27 -1.08 4.79
N PRO A 222 10.94 -0.58 5.84
CA PRO A 222 10.28 0.18 6.93
C PRO A 222 9.43 1.36 6.46
N ALA A 223 9.80 2.00 5.35
CA ALA A 223 9.05 3.12 4.76
C ALA A 223 7.71 2.70 4.11
N ASN A 224 7.57 1.43 3.73
CA ASN A 224 6.48 0.92 2.90
C ASN A 224 5.63 -0.16 3.61
N VAL A 225 6.14 -0.76 4.68
CA VAL A 225 5.52 -1.92 5.38
C VAL A 225 4.10 -1.66 5.91
N LYS A 226 3.75 -0.40 6.10
CA LYS A 226 2.42 0.03 6.57
C LYS A 226 1.42 0.23 5.42
N MET A 227 1.88 0.30 4.17
CA MET A 227 1.00 0.45 3.01
C MET A 227 0.17 -0.81 2.81
N LYS A 228 -1.09 -0.63 2.43
CA LYS A 228 -2.03 -1.72 2.18
C LYS A 228 -2.20 -1.87 0.67
N TRP A 229 -1.68 -2.95 0.11
CA TRP A 229 -1.75 -3.24 -1.31
C TRP A 229 -2.92 -4.17 -1.58
N ASN A 230 -3.97 -3.69 -2.26
CA ASN A 230 -5.04 -4.55 -2.73
C ASN A 230 -4.73 -5.00 -4.15
N TYR A 231 -4.69 -6.30 -4.38
CA TYR A 231 -4.46 -6.85 -5.71
C TYR A 231 -5.80 -7.11 -6.38
N ALA A 232 -5.86 -6.83 -7.67
CA ALA A 232 -6.99 -7.13 -8.52
C ALA A 232 -6.46 -7.67 -9.85
N VAL A 233 -7.30 -8.38 -10.58
CA VAL A 233 -6.99 -8.88 -11.92
C VAL A 233 -7.95 -8.21 -12.89
N GLU A 234 -7.39 -7.46 -13.83
CA GLU A 234 -8.12 -6.79 -14.89
C GLU A 234 -8.00 -7.60 -16.18
N ILE A 235 -9.15 -7.92 -16.78
CA ILE A 235 -9.22 -8.51 -18.11
C ILE A 235 -9.38 -7.35 -19.09
N THR A 236 -8.42 -7.17 -19.98
CA THR A 236 -8.47 -6.06 -20.95
C THR A 236 -9.65 -6.27 -21.92
N ALA A 237 -10.51 -5.25 -22.04
CA ALA A 237 -11.81 -5.30 -22.71
C ALA A 237 -11.79 -5.54 -24.24
N TRP A 238 -10.61 -5.68 -24.85
CA TRP A 238 -10.45 -6.02 -26.27
C TRP A 238 -10.60 -7.54 -26.53
N SER A 239 -11.29 -8.25 -25.63
CA SER A 239 -11.43 -9.70 -25.66
C SER A 239 -12.48 -10.13 -26.68
N TRP A 240 -12.02 -10.43 -27.89
CA TRP A 240 -12.78 -11.17 -28.88
C TRP A 240 -13.03 -12.60 -28.38
N SER A 241 -14.07 -13.27 -28.90
CA SER A 241 -14.48 -14.63 -28.53
C SER A 241 -13.30 -15.62 -28.46
N GLY A 242 -13.19 -16.36 -27.35
CA GLY A 242 -12.17 -17.41 -27.15
C GLY A 242 -11.12 -17.16 -26.07
N TRP A 243 -11.21 -16.05 -25.32
CA TRP A 243 -10.34 -15.85 -24.16
C TRP A 243 -10.75 -16.74 -22.96
N PRO A 244 -9.79 -17.13 -22.09
CA PRO A 244 -10.08 -17.91 -20.90
C PRO A 244 -10.98 -17.12 -19.95
N SER A 245 -11.75 -17.85 -19.15
CA SER A 245 -12.50 -17.28 -18.05
C SER A 245 -11.61 -16.52 -17.08
N ARG A 246 -12.21 -15.64 -16.28
CA ARG A 246 -11.47 -14.92 -15.22
C ARG A 246 -10.76 -15.90 -14.28
N ALA A 247 -11.45 -16.98 -13.91
CA ALA A 247 -10.89 -18.04 -13.06
C ALA A 247 -9.67 -18.71 -13.72
N ALA A 248 -9.72 -19.00 -15.02
CA ALA A 248 -8.60 -19.60 -15.75
C ALA A 248 -7.39 -18.66 -15.83
N LEU A 249 -7.60 -17.36 -16.04
CA LEU A 249 -6.50 -16.37 -16.03
C LEU A 249 -5.84 -16.28 -14.65
N ILE A 250 -6.63 -16.24 -13.58
CA ILE A 250 -6.09 -16.20 -12.20
C ILE A 250 -5.34 -17.49 -11.87
N GLN A 251 -5.88 -18.65 -12.28
CA GLN A 251 -5.20 -19.94 -12.15
C GLN A 251 -3.85 -19.94 -12.87
N GLN A 252 -3.81 -19.44 -14.10
CA GLN A 252 -2.57 -19.32 -14.87
C GLN A 252 -1.57 -18.38 -14.19
N PHE A 253 -2.02 -17.25 -13.65
CA PHE A 253 -1.16 -16.35 -12.87
C PHE A 253 -0.59 -17.07 -11.66
N LEU A 254 -1.41 -17.80 -10.90
CA LEU A 254 -0.95 -18.57 -9.76
C LEU A 254 0.15 -19.55 -10.17
N ASP A 255 -0.05 -20.27 -11.27
CA ASP A 255 0.89 -21.27 -11.79
C ASP A 255 2.22 -20.70 -12.27
N VAL A 256 2.18 -19.57 -12.96
CA VAL A 256 3.35 -18.98 -13.62
C VAL A 256 4.11 -18.01 -12.71
N CYS A 257 3.42 -17.36 -11.77
CA CYS A 257 4.00 -16.32 -10.90
C CYS A 257 4.32 -16.79 -9.50
N LEU A 258 3.31 -17.36 -8.82
CA LEU A 258 3.37 -17.58 -7.37
C LEU A 258 3.78 -19.01 -6.99
N LEU A 259 3.30 -20.04 -7.71
CA LEU A 259 3.78 -21.41 -7.50
C LEU A 259 5.29 -21.58 -7.65
N PRO A 260 6.01 -20.86 -8.53
CA PRO A 260 7.46 -20.86 -8.57
C PRO A 260 8.13 -20.76 -7.21
N PHE A 261 7.60 -20.01 -6.25
CA PHE A 261 8.17 -19.94 -4.90
C PHE A 261 8.33 -21.30 -4.22
N SER A 262 7.43 -22.25 -4.51
CA SER A 262 7.46 -23.61 -3.98
C SER A 262 8.31 -24.59 -4.80
N PHE A 263 8.78 -24.19 -5.99
CA PHE A 263 9.46 -25.09 -6.90
C PHE A 263 10.94 -25.27 -6.55
N PRO A 264 11.47 -26.51 -6.62
CA PRO A 264 12.89 -26.77 -6.40
C PRO A 264 13.83 -25.96 -7.32
N CYS A 265 13.38 -25.65 -8.53
CA CYS A 265 14.19 -24.95 -9.53
C CYS A 265 14.56 -23.51 -9.16
N VAL A 266 13.83 -22.86 -8.25
CA VAL A 266 14.19 -21.54 -7.71
C VAL A 266 14.72 -21.62 -6.28
N HIS A 267 14.78 -22.84 -5.71
CA HIS A 267 15.07 -23.03 -4.30
C HIS A 267 16.50 -22.58 -3.91
N GLN A 268 17.45 -22.62 -4.84
CA GLN A 268 18.80 -22.14 -4.56
C GLN A 268 18.87 -20.61 -4.45
N ALA A 269 17.96 -19.89 -5.10
CA ALA A 269 18.00 -18.43 -5.19
C ALA A 269 17.56 -17.74 -3.89
N TRP A 270 16.46 -18.21 -3.29
CA TRP A 270 15.94 -17.65 -2.05
C TRP A 270 16.74 -18.06 -0.80
N VAL A 271 17.39 -19.23 -0.79
CA VAL A 271 18.25 -19.69 0.33
C VAL A 271 19.45 -18.76 0.53
N ARG A 272 19.99 -18.16 -0.53
CA ARG A 272 21.16 -17.27 -0.48
C ARG A 272 20.89 -15.98 0.30
N GLU A 273 19.70 -15.39 0.14
CA GLU A 273 19.38 -14.10 0.76
C GLU A 273 18.84 -14.25 2.20
N ARG A 274 18.24 -15.39 2.57
CA ARG A 274 17.61 -15.63 3.89
C ARG A 274 16.57 -14.58 4.33
N ARG A 275 16.00 -13.79 3.40
CA ARG A 275 15.01 -12.72 3.69
C ARG A 275 13.55 -13.15 3.57
N GLN A 276 13.27 -14.40 3.91
CA GLN A 276 11.96 -15.04 3.70
C GLN A 276 10.88 -14.41 4.57
N SER A 277 11.22 -14.16 5.84
CA SER A 277 10.36 -13.51 6.82
C SER A 277 9.92 -12.11 6.39
N GLU A 278 10.76 -11.37 5.67
CA GLU A 278 10.42 -10.04 5.15
C GLU A 278 9.41 -10.09 4.01
N MET A 279 9.47 -11.13 3.17
CA MET A 279 8.57 -11.30 2.02
C MET A 279 7.25 -11.96 2.39
N LYS A 280 7.24 -12.81 3.43
CA LYS A 280 6.13 -13.68 3.83
C LYS A 280 4.79 -12.96 3.87
N LYS A 281 4.72 -11.85 4.62
CA LYS A 281 3.48 -11.09 4.81
C LYS A 281 2.90 -10.64 3.47
N GLU A 282 3.72 -10.07 2.60
CA GLU A 282 3.25 -9.49 1.34
C GLU A 282 2.96 -10.56 0.28
N ALA A 283 3.68 -11.68 0.31
CA ALA A 283 3.35 -12.85 -0.50
C ALA A 283 1.99 -13.46 -0.10
N LEU A 284 1.72 -13.60 1.20
CA LEU A 284 0.43 -14.06 1.71
C LEU A 284 -0.69 -13.08 1.38
N ASN A 285 -0.47 -11.77 1.57
CA ASN A 285 -1.46 -10.74 1.19
C ASN A 285 -1.83 -10.82 -0.30
N MET A 286 -0.85 -11.04 -1.18
CA MET A 286 -1.11 -11.22 -2.62
C MET A 286 -1.92 -12.50 -2.88
N LEU A 287 -1.54 -13.61 -2.25
CA LEU A 287 -2.25 -14.89 -2.38
C LEU A 287 -3.71 -14.77 -1.91
N ASP A 288 -3.95 -14.16 -0.75
CA ASP A 288 -5.28 -13.95 -0.19
C ASP A 288 -6.11 -13.00 -1.07
N GLY A 289 -5.47 -11.98 -1.66
CA GLY A 289 -6.10 -11.11 -2.65
C GLY A 289 -6.56 -11.89 -3.89
N LEU A 290 -5.71 -12.77 -4.43
CA LEU A 290 -6.06 -13.61 -5.57
C LEU A 290 -7.16 -14.63 -5.24
N ASP A 291 -7.10 -15.25 -4.06
CA ASP A 291 -8.15 -16.15 -3.57
C ASP A 291 -9.48 -15.40 -3.44
N GLY A 292 -9.49 -14.20 -2.87
CA GLY A 292 -10.68 -13.36 -2.83
C GLY A 292 -11.26 -13.06 -4.23
N ILE A 293 -10.42 -12.82 -5.23
CA ILE A 293 -10.87 -12.61 -6.61
C ILE A 293 -11.43 -13.88 -7.22
N PHE A 294 -10.75 -15.02 -7.06
CA PHE A 294 -11.23 -16.33 -7.52
C PHE A 294 -12.56 -16.68 -6.86
N GLN A 295 -12.69 -16.45 -5.55
CA GLN A 295 -13.92 -16.63 -4.81
C GLN A 295 -15.03 -15.65 -5.21
N GLY A 296 -14.69 -14.52 -5.84
CA GLY A 296 -15.65 -13.61 -6.46
C GLY A 296 -16.07 -13.97 -7.88
N SER A 297 -15.44 -14.98 -8.53
CA SER A 297 -15.82 -15.43 -9.88
C SER A 297 -17.17 -16.15 -9.90
N SER A 298 -17.77 -16.24 -11.09
CA SER A 298 -19.07 -16.91 -11.25
C SER A 298 -18.97 -18.41 -10.93
N ARG A 299 -20.10 -19.02 -10.51
CA ARG A 299 -20.14 -20.45 -10.15
C ARG A 299 -19.70 -21.36 -11.30
N ALA A 300 -20.09 -21.03 -12.53
CA ALA A 300 -19.71 -21.80 -13.73
C ALA A 300 -18.19 -21.75 -13.97
N GLU A 301 -17.56 -20.58 -13.81
CA GLU A 301 -16.11 -20.45 -13.96
C GLU A 301 -15.34 -21.20 -12.86
N LYS A 302 -15.84 -21.15 -11.62
CA LYS A 302 -15.22 -21.83 -10.48
C LYS A 302 -15.29 -23.35 -10.59
N ALA A 303 -16.44 -23.90 -10.99
CA ALA A 303 -16.67 -25.35 -10.98
C ALA A 303 -15.59 -26.14 -11.74
N THR A 304 -15.04 -25.56 -12.81
CA THR A 304 -13.96 -26.15 -13.60
C THR A 304 -12.62 -26.22 -12.85
N TRP A 305 -12.33 -25.25 -11.97
CA TRP A 305 -10.99 -25.03 -11.41
C TRP A 305 -10.92 -25.16 -9.88
N GLU A 306 -12.05 -25.21 -9.17
CA GLU A 306 -12.13 -25.09 -7.72
C GLU A 306 -11.27 -26.12 -6.98
N GLY A 307 -11.33 -27.40 -7.37
CA GLY A 307 -10.53 -28.46 -6.75
C GLY A 307 -9.02 -28.24 -6.91
N GLU A 308 -8.58 -27.84 -8.10
CA GLU A 308 -7.18 -27.56 -8.38
C GLU A 308 -6.70 -26.27 -7.70
N TRP A 309 -7.52 -25.21 -7.74
CA TRP A 309 -7.28 -23.93 -7.08
C TRP A 309 -7.05 -24.12 -5.58
N ASN A 310 -8.01 -24.75 -4.88
CA ASN A 310 -7.96 -24.96 -3.44
C ASN A 310 -6.70 -25.76 -3.04
N ARG A 311 -6.36 -26.81 -3.81
CA ARG A 311 -5.15 -27.59 -3.59
C ARG A 311 -3.88 -26.73 -3.73
N LYS A 312 -3.77 -25.94 -4.80
CA LYS A 312 -2.59 -25.10 -5.06
C LYS A 312 -2.43 -23.98 -4.03
N VAL A 313 -3.52 -23.29 -3.69
CA VAL A 313 -3.53 -22.25 -2.65
C VAL A 313 -3.12 -22.82 -1.30
N GLU A 314 -3.63 -23.99 -0.91
CA GLU A 314 -3.25 -24.65 0.34
C GLU A 314 -1.76 -25.05 0.37
N ILE A 315 -1.25 -25.65 -0.72
CA ILE A 315 0.18 -25.99 -0.84
C ILE A 315 1.02 -24.73 -0.68
N LEU A 316 0.67 -23.65 -1.37
CA LEU A 316 1.42 -22.41 -1.35
C LEU A 316 1.32 -21.71 -0.01
N ARG A 317 0.14 -21.65 0.61
CA ARG A 317 -0.07 -21.05 1.94
C ARG A 317 0.72 -21.81 3.01
N ARG A 318 0.75 -23.14 2.95
CA ARG A 318 1.59 -23.98 3.83
C ARG A 318 3.08 -23.73 3.60
N PHE A 319 3.49 -23.59 2.35
CA PHE A 319 4.89 -23.31 2.00
C PHE A 319 5.32 -21.93 2.51
N LEU A 320 4.56 -20.87 2.20
CA LEU A 320 4.80 -19.50 2.67
C LEU A 320 4.67 -19.39 4.19
N GLY A 321 3.82 -20.20 4.81
CA GLY A 321 3.64 -20.26 6.26
C GLY A 321 4.91 -20.68 7.02
N LYS A 322 5.81 -21.43 6.36
CA LYS A 322 7.09 -21.88 6.92
C LYS A 322 8.22 -20.86 6.80
N TRP A 323 8.05 -19.80 6.00
CA TRP A 323 9.00 -18.68 5.92
C TRP A 323 9.05 -17.88 7.22
#